data_AF-A0A243PDK3-F1
#
_entry.id   AF-A0A243PDK3-F1
#
_cell.length_a   1.000
_cell.length_b   1.000
_cell.length_c   1.000
_cell.angle_alpha   90.00
_cell.angle_beta   90.00
_cell.angle_gamma   90.00
#
_symmetry.space_group_name_H-M   'P 1'
#
loop_
_entity.id
_entity.type
_entity.pdbx_description
1 polymer ?
#
loop_
_entity_poly.entity_id
_entity_poly.type
_entity_poly.pdbx_seq_one_letter_code
_entity_poly.pdbx_strand_id
1 'polypeptide(L)' 'MAVVAAIPPAPRKTLLEWIEHDDGNETSPSIPKCSEQAAALHAQILVSQESRGEPIQPPPGLHLAPLG' A
#
# COMPACT_ATOMS: atom_id res chain seq x y z
N MET A 1 -39.77 12.91 -2.00
CA MET A 1 -38.52 12.43 -2.63
C MET A 1 -37.47 13.51 -2.42
N ALA A 2 -36.44 13.26 -1.61
CA ALA A 2 -35.34 14.21 -1.43
C ALA A 2 -34.36 14.04 -2.59
N VAL A 3 -34.06 15.13 -3.29
CA VAL A 3 -33.05 15.16 -4.35
C VAL A 3 -31.68 15.10 -3.69
N VAL A 4 -30.92 14.03 -3.91
CA VAL A 4 -29.53 13.93 -3.46
C VAL A 4 -28.71 14.93 -4.27
N ALA A 5 -28.21 15.98 -3.62
CA ALA A 5 -27.28 16.90 -4.24
C ALA A 5 -25.97 16.16 -4.55
N ALA A 6 -25.54 16.21 -5.82
CA ALA A 6 -24.29 15.62 -6.25
C ALA A 6 -23.11 16.34 -5.57
N ILE A 7 -22.16 15.57 -5.00
CA ILE A 7 -20.93 16.13 -4.44
C ILE A 7 -20.10 16.68 -5.61
N PRO A 8 -19.73 17.97 -5.60
CA PRO A 8 -18.91 18.53 -6.66
C PRO A 8 -17.53 17.86 -6.68
N PRO A 9 -16.92 17.68 -7.86
CA PRO A 9 -15.59 17.10 -7.95
C PRO A 9 -14.61 17.99 -7.19
N ALA A 10 -13.75 17.35 -6.39
CA ALA A 10 -12.67 18.05 -5.73
C ALA A 10 -11.77 18.74 -6.77
N PRO A 11 -11.24 19.95 -6.49
CA PRO A 11 -10.26 20.60 -7.34
C PRO A 11 -9.05 19.67 -7.55
N ARG A 12 -8.67 19.47 -8.82
CA ARG A 12 -7.52 18.64 -9.17
C ARG A 12 -6.36 19.55 -9.52
N LYS A 13 -5.21 19.36 -8.85
CA LYS A 13 -3.96 20.00 -9.25
C LYS A 13 -3.55 19.54 -10.66
N THR A 14 -3.04 20.47 -11.47
CA THR A 14 -2.37 20.19 -12.73
C THR A 14 -1.02 19.52 -12.48
N LEU A 15 -0.47 18.86 -13.51
CA LEU A 15 0.83 18.19 -13.40
C LEU A 15 1.95 19.14 -12.93
N LEU A 16 1.94 20.39 -13.40
CA LEU A 16 2.90 21.41 -12.96
C LEU A 16 2.72 21.74 -11.48
N GLU A 17 1.47 21.91 -11.02
CA GLU A 17 1.19 22.15 -9.60
C GLU A 17 1.58 20.96 -8.71
N TRP A 18 1.50 19.72 -9.19
CA TRP A 18 2.00 18.55 -8.46
C TRP A 18 3.51 18.53 -8.33
N ILE A 19 4.23 19.04 -9.33
CA ILE A 19 5.69 19.06 -9.36
C ILE A 19 6.23 20.23 -8.54
N GLU A 20 5.60 21.40 -8.64
CA GLU A 20 6.01 22.62 -7.94
C GLU A 20 5.59 22.61 -6.47
N HIS A 21 4.41 22.05 -6.18
CA HIS A 21 3.89 21.83 -4.85
C HIS A 21 3.86 20.33 -4.57
N ASP A 22 5.04 19.69 -4.57
CA ASP A 22 5.22 18.49 -3.75
C ASP A 22 4.81 18.94 -2.35
N ASP A 23 3.57 18.62 -1.94
CA ASP A 23 3.02 18.95 -0.62
C ASP A 23 3.69 18.03 0.37
N GLY A 24 5.04 18.06 0.38
CA GLY A 24 5.94 17.01 0.79
C GLY A 24 5.20 16.24 1.83
N ASN A 25 4.75 15.03 1.48
CA ASN A 25 4.30 14.11 2.48
C ASN A 25 5.59 13.78 3.22
N GLU A 26 6.07 14.74 4.02
CA GLU A 26 6.88 14.61 5.18
C GLU A 26 6.18 13.45 5.82
N THR A 27 6.78 12.29 5.59
CA THR A 27 6.20 11.04 5.99
C THR A 27 6.41 11.12 7.47
N SER A 28 5.50 11.84 8.14
CA SER A 28 5.48 12.01 9.56
C SER A 28 5.58 10.57 10.00
N PRO A 29 6.67 10.18 10.70
CA PRO A 29 6.91 8.78 10.99
C PRO A 29 5.95 8.30 12.08
N SER A 30 4.73 8.85 12.14
CA SER A 30 3.55 8.17 12.64
C SER A 30 3.22 6.99 11.72
N ILE A 31 4.20 6.11 11.51
CA ILE A 31 3.90 4.71 11.28
C ILE A 31 2.99 4.32 12.44
N PRO A 32 1.77 3.85 12.19
CA PRO A 32 0.89 3.42 13.26
C PRO A 32 1.65 2.36 14.06
N LYS A 33 1.86 2.62 15.35
CA LYS A 33 2.49 1.63 16.23
C LYS A 33 1.62 0.38 16.19
N CYS A 34 2.21 -0.72 15.73
CA CYS A 34 1.59 -2.02 15.84
C CYS A 34 1.33 -2.29 17.33
N SER A 35 0.11 -2.73 17.68
CA SER A 35 -0.15 -3.15 19.06
C SER A 35 0.73 -4.36 19.39
N GLU A 36 1.13 -4.51 20.65
CA GLU A 36 1.96 -5.65 21.09
C GLU A 36 1.31 -6.99 20.73
N GLN A 37 -0.03 -7.03 20.78
CA GLN A 37 -0.83 -8.19 20.41
C GLN A 37 -0.75 -8.50 18.91
N ALA A 38 -0.80 -7.48 18.05
CA ALA A 38 -0.66 -7.65 16.61
C ALA A 38 0.79 -8.01 16.23
N ALA A 39 1.79 -7.45 16.91
CA ALA A 39 3.19 -7.82 16.74
C ALA A 39 3.44 -9.30 17.12
N ALA A 40 2.88 -9.75 18.25
CA ALA A 40 2.96 -11.14 18.68
C ALA A 40 2.25 -12.11 17.71
N LEU A 41 1.12 -11.69 17.13
CA LEU A 41 0.43 -12.46 16.09
C LEU A 41 1.27 -12.57 14.83
N HIS A 42 1.85 -11.46 14.35
CA HIS A 42 2.72 -11.46 13.17
C HIS A 42 3.94 -12.38 13.36
N ALA A 43 4.56 -12.36 14.54
CA ALA A 43 5.68 -13.24 14.87
C ALA A 43 5.28 -14.73 14.81
N GLN A 44 4.10 -15.08 15.31
CA GLN A 44 3.58 -16.45 15.25
C GLN A 44 3.28 -16.92 13.82
N ILE A 45 2.77 -16.03 12.96
CA ILE A 45 2.50 -16.32 11.55
C ILE A 45 3.83 -16.57 10.81
N LEU A 46 4.82 -15.70 11.00
CA LEU A 46 6.15 -15.84 10.39
C LEU A 46 6.82 -17.17 10.77
N VAL A 47 6.83 -17.52 12.06
CA VAL A 47 7.40 -18.79 12.55
C VAL A 47 6.64 -20.01 12.00
N SER A 48 5.32 -19.90 11.84
CA SER A 48 4.50 -20.97 11.26
C SER A 48 4.72 -21.17 9.76
N GLN A 49 5.25 -20.16 9.06
CA GLN A 49 5.52 -20.20 7.61
C GLN A 49 6.96 -20.59 7.24
N GLU A 50 7.91 -20.54 8.19
CA GLU A 50 9.31 -20.97 8.02
C GLU A 50 9.45 -22.40 7.46
N SER A 51 8.42 -23.24 7.61
CA SER A 51 8.41 -24.64 7.15
C SER A 51 7.40 -24.96 6.04
N ARG A 52 6.64 -23.99 5.50
CA ARG A 52 5.47 -24.27 4.64
C ARG A 52 5.27 -23.38 3.40
N GLY A 53 6.27 -22.66 2.95
CA GLY A 53 6.18 -21.89 1.71
C GLY A 53 6.94 -22.55 0.56
N GLU A 54 6.32 -23.47 -0.20
CA GLU A 54 6.83 -23.72 -1.55
C GLU A 54 6.70 -22.40 -2.34
N PRO A 55 7.77 -21.96 -3.05
CA PRO A 55 7.71 -20.74 -3.85
C PRO A 55 6.51 -20.82 -4.79
N ILE A 56 5.57 -19.88 -4.65
CA ILE A 56 4.42 -19.78 -5.54
C ILE A 56 5.00 -19.64 -6.95
N GLN A 57 4.80 -20.66 -7.78
CA GLN A 57 5.22 -20.60 -9.16
C GLN A 57 4.46 -19.44 -9.82
N PRO A 58 5.16 -18.52 -10.49
CA PRO A 58 4.49 -17.44 -11.20
C PRO A 58 3.54 -18.05 -12.24
N PRO A 59 2.40 -17.40 -12.51
CA PRO A 59 1.52 -17.83 -13.59
C PRO A 59 2.30 -17.94 -14.91
N PRO A 60 1.99 -18.91 -15.78
CA PRO A 60 2.63 -19.01 -17.10
C PRO A 60 2.50 -17.67 -17.84
N GLY A 61 3.64 -17.08 -18.22
CA GLY A 61 3.70 -15.78 -18.92
C GLY A 61 4.01 -14.56 -18.04
N LEU A 62 4.11 -14.73 -16.72
CA LEU A 62 4.50 -13.67 -15.76
C LEU A 62 5.98 -13.75 -15.35
N HIS A 63 6.81 -14.42 -16.14
CA HIS A 63 8.25 -14.44 -15.94
C HIS A 63 8.81 -13.06 -16.27
N LEU A 64 9.27 -12.35 -15.24
CA LEU A 64 10.03 -11.11 -15.43
C LEU A 64 11.32 -11.44 -16.21
N ALA A 65 11.66 -10.58 -17.17
CA ALA A 65 12.95 -10.68 -17.84
C ALA A 65 14.08 -10.52 -16.80
N PRO A 66 15.22 -11.24 -16.96
CA PRO A 66 16.39 -10.99 -16.12
C PRO A 66 16.77 -9.51 -16.19
N LEU A 67 17.03 -8.90 -15.04
CA LEU A 67 17.71 -7.62 -15.00
C LEU A 67 19.12 -7.90 -15.51
N GLY A 68 19.44 -7.34 -16.68
CA GLY A 68 20.63 -7.66 -17.47
C GLY A 68 21.96 -7.50 -16.75
#